data_AF-A0A938BDM1-F1
#
_entry.id   AF-A0A938BDM1-F1
#
_cell.length_a   1.000
_cell.length_b   1.000
_cell.length_c   1.000
_cell.angle_alpha   90.00
_cell.angle_beta   90.00
_cell.angle_gamma   90.00
#
_symmetry.space_group_name_H-M   'P 1'
#
loop_
_entity.id
_entity.type
_entity.pdbx_description
1 polymer ?
#
loop_
_entity_poly.entity_id
_entity_poly.type
_entity_poly.pdbx_seq_one_letter_code
_entity_poly.pdbx_strand_id
1 'polypeptide(L)'
;MDTKKRSWAKSLTWRVIGIVLLGGIAYLITGNWKEMTTITILFHGIRMVLYYFHERFWERISWGRLKHPLSDLPVKEKLTPDDLKIVAEKLKELGYMD
;
A
#
# COMPACT_ATOMS: atom_id res chain seq x y z
N MET A 1 8.96 -9.36 14.15
CA MET A 1 8.28 -8.12 13.70
C MET A 1 9.32 -7.05 13.44
N ASP A 2 9.24 -6.37 12.30
CA ASP A 2 10.06 -5.18 12.04
C ASP A 2 9.70 -4.06 13.04
N THR A 3 10.70 -3.44 13.67
CA THR A 3 10.46 -2.27 14.52
C THR A 3 10.15 -1.06 13.65
N LYS A 4 9.29 -0.15 14.14
CA LYS A 4 8.94 1.10 13.42
C LYS A 4 10.20 1.83 12.92
N LYS A 5 11.25 1.89 13.76
CA LYS A 5 12.56 2.49 13.42
C LYS A 5 13.24 1.80 12.23
N ARG A 6 13.26 0.45 12.20
CA ARG A 6 13.87 -0.32 11.10
C ARG A 6 13.12 -0.12 9.78
N SER A 7 11.79 -0.08 9.80
CA SER A 7 10.99 0.18 8.60
C SER A 7 11.24 1.58 8.03
N TRP A 8 11.31 2.60 8.89
CA TRP A 8 11.66 3.96 8.48
C TRP A 8 13.06 4.05 7.88
N ALA A 9 14.05 3.43 8.51
CA ALA A 9 15.43 3.41 8.00
C ALA A 9 15.50 2.76 6.62
N LYS A 10 14.91 1.57 6.43
CA LYS A 10 14.82 0.90 5.11
C LYS A 10 14.16 1.78 4.06
N SER A 11 13.05 2.43 4.40
CA SER A 11 12.30 3.30 3.48
C SER A 11 13.13 4.51 3.05
N LEU A 12 13.87 5.12 3.98
CA LEU A 12 14.76 6.24 3.66
C LEU A 12 15.95 5.79 2.81
N THR A 13 16.61 4.69 3.18
CA THR A 13 17.72 4.11 2.41
C THR A 13 17.30 3.81 0.98
N TRP A 14 16.12 3.19 0.79
CA TRP A 14 15.60 2.88 -0.53
C TRP A 14 15.32 4.13 -1.37
N ARG A 15 14.78 5.20 -0.77
CA ARG A 15 14.56 6.48 -1.46
C ARG A 15 15.86 7.15 -1.89
N VAL A 16 16.86 7.19 -1.00
CA VAL A 16 18.17 7.78 -1.31
C VAL A 16 18.84 7.05 -2.47
N ILE A 17 18.83 5.71 -2.46
CA ILE A 17 19.35 4.89 -3.55
C ILE A 17 18.64 5.24 -4.87
N GLY A 18 17.30 5.32 -4.87
CA GLY A 18 16.53 5.66 -6.07
C GLY A 18 16.85 7.05 -6.63
N ILE A 19 16.98 8.06 -5.77
CA ILE A 19 17.34 9.43 -6.17
C ILE A 19 18.74 9.48 -6.77
N VAL A 20 19.71 8.83 -6.12
CA VAL A 20 21.11 8.78 -6.60
C VAL A 20 21.21 8.04 -7.93
N LEU A 21 20.49 6.92 -8.10
CA LEU A 21 20.47 6.18 -9.36
C LEU A 21 19.88 7.00 -10.50
N LEU A 22 18.70 7.60 -10.30
CA LEU A 22 18.07 8.43 -11.33
C LEU A 22 18.92 9.65 -11.67
N GLY A 23 19.40 10.36 -10.65
CA GLY A 23 20.29 11.50 -10.84
C GLY A 23 21.57 11.11 -11.55
N GLY A 24 22.19 10.00 -11.16
CA GLY A 24 23.38 9.46 -11.83
C GLY A 24 23.14 9.17 -13.31
N ILE A 25 22.06 8.46 -13.64
CA ILE A 25 21.68 8.16 -15.02
C ILE A 25 21.39 9.44 -15.81
N ALA A 26 20.62 10.37 -15.23
CA ALA A 26 20.30 11.64 -15.87
C ALA A 26 21.56 12.48 -16.12
N TYR A 27 22.51 12.51 -15.20
CA TYR A 27 23.80 13.18 -15.40
C TYR A 27 24.65 12.50 -16.47
N LEU A 28 24.71 11.16 -16.48
CA LEU A 28 25.46 10.42 -17.51
C LEU A 28 24.94 10.69 -18.92
N ILE A 29 23.63 10.91 -19.07
CA ILE A 29 23.00 11.22 -20.36
C ILE A 29 23.17 12.69 -20.74
N THR A 30 22.95 13.61 -19.80
CA THR A 30 22.91 15.07 -20.08
C THR A 30 24.27 15.76 -19.97
N GLY A 31 25.19 15.21 -19.17
CA GLY A 31 26.44 15.87 -18.79
C GLY A 31 26.24 17.16 -17.98
N ASN A 32 25.02 17.48 -17.53
CA ASN A 32 24.66 18.78 -16.98
C ASN A 32 23.96 18.65 -15.62
N TRP A 33 24.53 19.28 -14.59
CA TRP A 33 24.00 19.27 -13.23
C TRP A 33 22.61 19.92 -13.09
N LYS A 34 22.35 20.99 -13.86
CA LYS A 34 21.06 21.69 -13.83
C LYS A 34 19.96 20.80 -14.40
N GLU A 35 20.19 20.21 -15.58
CA GLU A 35 19.23 19.30 -16.22
C GLU A 35 18.99 18.05 -15.37
N MET A 36 20.05 17.42 -14.88
CA MET A 36 19.94 16.26 -13.98
C MET A 36 19.09 16.56 -12.75
N THR A 37 19.32 17.69 -12.09
CA THR A 37 18.55 18.11 -10.91
C THR A 37 17.10 18.36 -11.27
N THR A 38 16.83 19.06 -12.37
CA THR A 38 15.48 19.32 -12.86
C THR A 38 14.73 18.02 -13.17
N ILE A 39 15.35 17.09 -13.90
CA ILE A 39 14.76 15.78 -14.22
C ILE A 39 14.44 15.01 -12.94
N THR A 40 15.40 14.95 -12.01
CA THR A 40 15.26 14.16 -10.78
C THR A 40 14.14 14.70 -9.90
N ILE A 41 14.06 16.02 -9.70
CA ILE A 41 13.00 16.65 -8.89
C ILE A 41 11.64 16.45 -9.55
N LEU A 42 11.52 16.74 -10.85
CA LEU A 42 10.26 16.61 -11.57
C LEU A 42 9.76 15.18 -11.56
N PHE A 43 10.63 14.19 -11.80
CA PHE A 43 10.26 12.79 -11.78
C PHE A 43 9.67 12.37 -10.43
N HIS A 44 10.34 12.72 -9.32
CA HIS A 44 9.86 12.33 -7.98
C HIS A 44 8.58 13.08 -7.60
N GLY A 45 8.44 14.36 -7.97
CA GLY A 45 7.23 15.15 -7.76
C GLY A 45 6.04 14.59 -8.54
N ILE A 46 6.20 14.39 -9.85
CA ILE A 46 5.15 13.82 -10.72
C ILE A 46 4.77 12.43 -10.25
N ARG A 47 5.75 11.58 -9.90
CA ARG A 47 5.49 10.23 -9.39
C ARG A 47 4.63 10.25 -8.13
N MET A 48 4.88 11.17 -7.20
CA MET A 48 4.06 11.31 -5.99
C MET A 48 2.60 11.62 -6.35
N VAL A 49 2.40 12.61 -7.22
CA VAL A 49 1.05 13.04 -7.67
C VAL A 49 0.34 11.91 -8.40
N LEU A 50 1.02 11.28 -9.36
CA LEU A 50 0.48 10.14 -10.11
C LEU A 50 0.14 8.96 -9.19
N TYR A 51 0.99 8.64 -8.21
CA TYR A 51 0.71 7.55 -7.28
C TYR A 51 -0.56 7.84 -6.46
N TYR A 52 -0.74 9.08 -5.98
CA TYR A 52 -1.97 9.45 -5.28
C TYR A 52 -3.22 9.23 -6.14
N PHE A 53 -3.22 9.71 -7.39
CA PHE A 53 -4.37 9.53 -8.27
C PHE A 53 -4.56 8.07 -8.69
N HIS A 54 -3.47 7.33 -8.90
CA HIS A 54 -3.49 5.90 -9.17
C HIS A 54 -4.21 5.15 -8.05
N GLU A 55 -3.86 5.38 -6.78
CA GLU A 55 -4.52 4.73 -5.64
C GLU A 55 -6.02 5.06 -5.59
N ARG A 56 -6.39 6.32 -5.86
CA ARG A 56 -7.79 6.78 -5.80
C ARG A 56 -8.63 6.20 -6.93
N PHE A 57 -8.02 6.01 -8.09
CA PHE A 57 -8.66 5.31 -9.20
C PHE A 57 -8.77 3.81 -8.90
N TRP A 58 -7.70 3.21 -8.38
CA TRP A 58 -7.64 1.79 -8.05
C TRP A 58 -8.62 1.38 -6.95
N GLU A 59 -8.89 2.26 -5.98
CA GLU A 59 -9.91 2.07 -4.94
C GLU A 59 -11.32 1.85 -5.52
N ARG A 60 -11.60 2.31 -6.74
CA ARG A 60 -12.88 2.11 -7.44
C ARG A 60 -12.94 0.81 -8.22
N ILE A 61 -11.80 0.17 -8.45
CA ILE A 61 -11.70 -1.09 -9.18
C ILE A 61 -11.83 -2.24 -8.18
N SER A 62 -12.82 -3.12 -8.40
CA SER A 62 -13.05 -4.31 -7.58
C SER A 62 -12.20 -5.51 -7.99
N TRP A 63 -11.42 -5.40 -9.06
CA TRP A 63 -10.57 -6.47 -9.59
C TRP A 63 -9.60 -6.97 -8.51
N GLY A 64 -9.50 -8.30 -8.36
CA GLY A 64 -8.61 -8.95 -7.38
C GLY A 64 -9.06 -8.86 -5.91
N ARG A 65 -10.20 -8.21 -5.60
CA ARG A 65 -10.75 -8.25 -4.23
C ARG A 65 -11.42 -9.60 -4.00
N LEU A 66 -10.87 -10.39 -3.08
CA LEU A 66 -11.55 -11.56 -2.54
C LEU A 66 -12.75 -11.07 -1.72
N LYS A 67 -13.95 -11.26 -2.25
CA LYS A 67 -15.16 -11.09 -1.44
C LYS A 67 -15.18 -12.20 -0.40
N HIS A 68 -15.29 -11.82 0.86
CA HIS A 68 -15.51 -12.80 1.92
C HIS A 68 -16.86 -13.50 1.65
N PRO A 69 -16.98 -14.84 1.77
CA PRO A 69 -18.23 -15.54 1.49
C PRO A 69 -19.44 -15.00 2.26
N LEU A 70 -19.18 -14.44 3.45
CA LEU A 70 -20.21 -13.84 4.31
C LEU A 70 -20.46 -12.34 4.05
N SER A 71 -19.79 -11.71 3.08
CA SER A 71 -19.95 -10.27 2.82
C SER A 71 -21.33 -9.90 2.26
N ASP A 72 -22.02 -10.88 1.67
CA ASP A 72 -23.33 -10.68 1.05
C ASP A 72 -24.49 -10.86 2.06
N LEU A 73 -24.20 -11.21 3.32
CA LEU A 73 -25.23 -11.34 4.35
C LEU A 73 -25.78 -9.94 4.74
N PRO A 74 -27.11 -9.76 4.79
CA PRO A 74 -27.73 -8.48 5.14
C PRO A 74 -27.64 -8.23 6.65
N VAL A 75 -26.48 -7.77 7.10
CA VAL A 75 -26.23 -7.41 8.50
C VAL A 75 -26.78 -5.99 8.75
N LYS A 76 -27.83 -5.89 9.56
CA LYS A 76 -28.47 -4.59 9.89
C LYS A 76 -27.63 -3.73 10.82
N GLU A 77 -26.90 -4.36 11.74
CA GLU A 77 -26.13 -3.68 12.79
C GLU A 77 -24.78 -4.36 12.98
N LYS A 78 -23.79 -3.60 13.44
CA LYS A 78 -22.45 -4.16 13.71
C LYS A 78 -22.55 -5.18 14.85
N LEU A 79 -21.94 -6.35 14.66
CA LEU A 79 -21.85 -7.39 15.68
C LEU A 79 -21.19 -6.85 16.95
N THR A 80 -21.78 -7.15 18.09
CA THR A 80 -21.19 -6.87 19.40
C THR A 80 -20.14 -7.93 19.75
N PRO A 81 -19.25 -7.67 20.74
CA PRO A 81 -18.28 -8.66 21.19
C PRO A 81 -18.88 -9.98 21.65
N ASP A 82 -20.11 -9.96 22.18
CA ASP A 82 -20.80 -11.19 22.61
C ASP A 82 -21.40 -11.93 21.41
N ASP A 83 -21.93 -11.23 20.40
CA ASP A 83 -22.37 -11.86 19.15
C ASP A 83 -21.22 -12.59 18.45
N LEU A 84 -20.01 -12.03 18.51
CA LEU A 84 -18.81 -12.67 17.95
C LEU A 84 -18.48 -13.99 18.66
N LYS A 85 -18.70 -14.09 19.97
CA LYS A 85 -18.51 -15.36 20.72
C LYS A 85 -19.53 -16.40 20.27
N ILE A 86 -20.80 -16.00 20.14
CA ILE A 86 -21.87 -16.90 19.68
C ILE A 86 -21.58 -17.41 18.26
N VAL A 87 -21.16 -16.52 17.36
CA VAL A 87 -20.76 -16.92 15.99
C VAL A 87 -19.56 -17.87 16.04
N ALA A 88 -18.58 -17.61 16.90
CA ALA A 88 -17.41 -18.48 17.03
C ALA A 88 -17.77 -19.88 17.55
N GLU A 89 -18.64 -19.97 18.55
CA GLU A 89 -19.16 -21.25 19.06
C GLU A 89 -19.93 -22.00 17.97
N LYS A 90 -20.83 -21.32 17.25
CA LYS A 90 -21.56 -21.94 16.12
C LYS A 90 -20.64 -22.46 15.03
N LEU A 91 -19.57 -21.72 14.71
CA LEU A 91 -18.59 -22.16 13.73
C LEU A 91 -17.78 -23.37 14.21
N LYS A 92 -17.50 -23.49 15.52
CA LYS A 92 -16.92 -24.70 16.12
C LYS A 92 -17.88 -25.89 16.05
N GLU A 93 -19.14 -25.70 16.41
CA GLU A 93 -20.18 -26.74 16.31
C GLU A 93 -20.34 -27.28 14.88
N LEU A 94 -20.25 -26.39 13.90
CA LEU A 94 -20.32 -26.73 12.48
C LEU A 94 -19.00 -27.30 11.90
N GLY A 95 -17.94 -27.41 12.71
CA GLY A 95 -16.65 -27.96 12.30
C GLY A 95 -15.81 -27.04 11.41
N TYR A 96 -16.12 -25.74 11.37
CA TYR A 96 -15.34 -24.75 10.62
C TYR A 96 -14.20 -24.13 11.45
N MET A 97 -14.16 -24.34 12.77
CA MET A 97 -13.09 -23.89 13.67
C MET A 97 -12.78 -24.95 14.73
N ASP A 98 -11.49 -25.05 15.09
CA ASP A 98 -10.99 -25.86 16.21
C ASP A 98 -11.17 -25.15 17.56
#